data_AF-A0A2E1AR71-F1
#
_entry.id   AF-A0A2E1AR71-F1
#
_cell.length_a   1.000
_cell.length_b   1.000
_cell.length_c   1.000
_cell.angle_alpha   90.00
_cell.angle_beta   90.00
_cell.angle_gamma   90.00
#
_symmetry.space_group_name_H-M   'P 1'
#
loop_
_entity.id
_entity.type
_entity.pdbx_description
1 polymer ?
#
loop_
_entity_poly.entity_id
_entity_poly.type
_entity_poly.pdbx_seq_one_letter_code
_entity_poly.pdbx_strand_id
1 'polypeptide(L)'
;MENSARKEMEKSRKEMFAKIGKRLRELRIQENLRHSDIQDELKLKLNVLHRIEFGKGGSIENFIDIVQYFVDKGYNLNWIMAKDNSMEFKSTNQQVYYEFDKVKLVEQAKQLVQDSENLLRTIEKTTS
;
A
#
# COMPACT_ATOMS: atom_id res chain seq x y z
N MET A 1 -6.65 -37.09 2.61
CA MET A 1 -6.47 -35.85 1.82
C MET A 1 -7.28 -34.68 2.37
N GLU A 2 -8.58 -34.85 2.68
CA GLU A 2 -9.45 -33.76 3.17
C GLU A 2 -8.97 -33.06 4.45
N ASN A 3 -8.34 -33.81 5.36
CA ASN A 3 -7.82 -33.28 6.62
C ASN A 3 -6.55 -32.42 6.45
N SER A 4 -5.83 -32.55 5.33
CA SER A 4 -4.63 -31.74 5.02
C SER A 4 -5.03 -30.38 4.46
N ALA A 5 -5.96 -30.36 3.50
CA ALA A 5 -6.45 -29.14 2.87
C ALA A 5 -7.13 -28.19 3.89
N ARG A 6 -7.89 -28.74 4.84
CA ARG A 6 -8.51 -27.94 5.91
C ARG A 6 -7.47 -27.29 6.81
N LYS A 7 -6.40 -28.01 7.18
CA LYS A 7 -5.31 -27.47 7.99
C LYS A 7 -4.54 -26.38 7.26
N GLU A 8 -4.30 -26.54 5.96
CA GLU A 8 -3.65 -25.52 5.13
C GLU A 8 -4.49 -24.25 5.01
N MET A 9 -5.81 -24.38 4.79
CA MET A 9 -6.72 -23.23 4.76
C MET A 9 -6.76 -22.50 6.10
N GLU A 10 -6.82 -23.24 7.22
CA GLU A 10 -6.82 -22.63 8.55
C GLU A 10 -5.52 -21.88 8.85
N LYS A 11 -4.38 -22.46 8.46
CA LYS A 11 -3.06 -21.83 8.57
C LYS A 11 -3.01 -20.54 7.74
N SER A 12 -3.41 -20.62 6.47
CA SER A 12 -3.42 -19.45 5.58
C SER A 12 -4.32 -18.33 6.10
N ARG A 13 -5.48 -18.68 6.66
CA ARG A 13 -6.40 -17.70 7.28
C ARG A 13 -5.77 -17.02 8.49
N LYS A 14 -5.11 -17.76 9.38
CA LYS A 14 -4.42 -17.20 10.55
C LYS A 14 -3.29 -16.26 10.13
N GLU A 15 -2.51 -16.63 9.13
CA GLU A 15 -1.44 -15.79 8.57
C GLU A 15 -2.00 -14.49 8.00
N MET A 16 -3.12 -14.56 7.26
CA MET A 16 -3.79 -13.37 6.72
C MET A 16 -4.25 -12.42 7.83
N PHE A 17 -4.94 -12.92 8.86
CA PHE A 17 -5.37 -12.08 9.97
C PHE A 17 -4.21 -11.47 10.76
N ALA A 18 -3.11 -12.20 10.94
CA ALA A 18 -1.91 -11.67 11.58
C ALA A 18 -1.29 -10.51 10.77
N LYS A 19 -1.24 -10.63 9.44
CA LYS A 19 -0.75 -9.53 8.57
C LYS A 19 -1.65 -8.31 8.63
N ILE A 20 -2.97 -8.50 8.52
CA ILE A 20 -3.93 -7.39 8.60
C ILE A 20 -3.85 -6.71 9.97
N GLY A 21 -3.82 -7.48 11.05
CA GLY A 21 -3.68 -6.95 12.41
C GLY A 21 -2.40 -6.12 12.57
N LYS A 22 -1.27 -6.64 12.06
CA LYS A 22 0.01 -5.90 12.06
C LYS A 22 -0.10 -4.57 11.33
N ARG A 23 -0.75 -4.52 10.17
CA ARG A 23 -0.96 -3.30 9.39
C ARG A 23 -1.82 -2.28 10.13
N LEU A 24 -2.93 -2.71 10.73
CA LEU A 24 -3.78 -1.83 11.55
C LEU A 24 -3.00 -1.23 12.73
N ARG A 25 -2.15 -2.05 13.37
CA ARG A 25 -1.24 -1.56 14.42
C ARG A 25 -0.24 -0.54 13.90
N GLU A 26 0.34 -0.77 12.73
CA GLU A 26 1.26 0.18 12.09
C GLU A 26 0.57 1.53 11.81
N LEU A 27 -0.66 1.51 11.31
CA LEU A 27 -1.46 2.72 11.09
C LEU A 27 -1.74 3.46 12.40
N ARG A 28 -2.17 2.74 13.44
CA ARG A 28 -2.41 3.33 14.75
C ARG A 28 -1.16 4.02 15.31
N ILE A 29 -0.01 3.36 15.23
CA ILE A 29 1.26 3.92 15.72
C ILE A 29 1.67 5.14 14.89
N GLN A 30 1.49 5.11 13.56
CA GLN A 30 1.79 6.22 12.67
C GLN A 30 0.93 7.46 12.99
N GLU A 31 -0.34 7.26 13.34
CA GLU A 31 -1.26 8.32 13.79
C GLU A 31 -1.02 8.75 15.25
N ASN A 32 -0.03 8.17 15.94
CA ASN A 32 0.25 8.39 17.36
C ASN A 32 -0.97 8.14 18.28
N LEU A 33 -1.81 7.18 17.91
CA LEU A 33 -3.02 6.82 18.66
C LEU A 33 -2.73 5.73 19.69
N ARG A 34 -3.29 5.87 20.88
CA ARG A 34 -3.35 4.82 21.89
C ARG A 34 -4.48 3.86 21.59
N HIS A 35 -4.46 2.68 22.21
CA HIS A 35 -5.60 1.76 22.10
C HIS A 35 -6.88 2.37 22.68
N SER A 36 -6.78 3.11 23.79
CA SER A 36 -7.91 3.82 24.40
C SER A 36 -8.61 4.75 23.43
N ASP A 37 -7.86 5.50 22.64
CA ASP A 37 -8.39 6.57 21.80
C ASP A 37 -9.37 6.01 20.77
N ILE A 38 -8.96 4.95 20.06
CA ILE A 38 -9.81 4.26 19.07
C ILE A 38 -10.95 3.51 19.76
N GLN A 39 -10.70 2.90 20.92
CA GLN A 39 -11.73 2.14 21.63
C GLN A 39 -12.85 3.04 22.14
N ASP A 40 -12.53 4.24 22.64
CA ASP A 40 -13.51 5.20 23.10
C ASP A 40 -14.29 5.79 21.93
N GLU A 41 -13.60 6.11 20.83
CA GLU A 41 -14.20 6.66 19.62
C GLU A 41 -15.17 5.67 18.95
N LEU A 42 -14.78 4.40 18.84
CA LEU A 42 -15.59 3.34 18.23
C LEU A 42 -16.48 2.59 19.25
N LYS A 43 -16.47 3.00 20.53
CA LYS A 43 -17.21 2.36 21.64
C LYS A 43 -16.94 0.85 21.75
N LEU A 44 -15.70 0.44 21.49
CA LEU A 44 -15.27 -0.96 21.51
C LEU A 44 -15.02 -1.44 22.94
N LYS A 45 -15.36 -2.70 23.22
CA LYS A 45 -15.00 -3.35 24.48
C LYS A 45 -13.48 -3.40 24.67
N LEU A 46 -13.07 -3.42 25.94
CA LEU A 46 -11.67 -3.57 26.33
C LEU A 46 -11.02 -4.78 25.61
N ASN A 47 -9.80 -4.58 25.12
CA ASN A 47 -8.99 -5.59 24.42
C ASN A 47 -9.44 -6.01 23.02
N VAL A 48 -10.56 -5.52 22.49
CA VAL A 48 -11.01 -5.86 21.12
C VAL A 48 -9.97 -5.44 20.08
N LEU A 49 -9.55 -4.18 20.13
CA LEU A 49 -8.54 -3.64 19.22
C LEU A 49 -7.22 -4.41 19.32
N HIS A 50 -6.74 -4.65 20.54
CA HIS A 50 -5.54 -5.46 20.77
C HIS A 50 -5.67 -6.86 20.16
N ARG A 51 -6.80 -7.56 20.35
CA ARG A 51 -6.96 -8.90 19.76
C ARG A 51 -6.90 -8.88 18.23
N ILE A 52 -7.51 -7.88 17.61
CA ILE A 52 -7.51 -7.71 16.15
C ILE A 52 -6.10 -7.38 15.64
N GLU A 53 -5.39 -6.45 16.28
CA GLU A 53 -4.01 -6.09 15.92
C GLU A 53 -3.03 -7.28 15.99
N PHE A 54 -3.29 -8.22 16.89
CA PHE A 54 -2.46 -9.43 17.05
C PHE A 54 -3.01 -10.64 16.28
N GLY A 55 -3.99 -10.46 15.40
CA GLY A 55 -4.55 -11.54 14.57
C GLY A 55 -5.32 -12.61 15.36
N LYS A 56 -5.66 -12.35 16.64
CA LYS A 56 -6.46 -13.23 17.51
C LYS A 56 -7.96 -13.15 17.23
N GLY A 57 -8.35 -12.35 16.23
CA GLY A 57 -9.72 -12.16 15.77
C GLY A 57 -10.57 -11.27 16.69
N GLY A 58 -11.84 -11.15 16.30
CA GLY A 58 -12.88 -10.36 16.95
C GLY A 58 -14.21 -10.68 16.28
N SER A 59 -15.26 -9.95 16.61
CA SER A 59 -16.47 -9.98 15.78
C SER A 59 -16.20 -9.27 14.45
N ILE A 60 -16.93 -9.64 13.40
CA ILE A 60 -16.73 -9.06 12.07
C ILE A 60 -17.11 -7.58 12.05
N GLU A 61 -18.10 -7.20 12.84
CA GLU A 61 -18.57 -5.82 13.00
C GLU A 61 -17.43 -4.95 13.54
N ASN A 62 -16.83 -5.33 14.67
CA ASN A 62 -15.72 -4.59 15.26
C ASN A 62 -14.50 -4.51 14.30
N PHE A 63 -14.27 -5.57 13.52
CA PHE A 63 -13.20 -5.56 12.53
C PHE A 63 -13.48 -4.55 11.40
N ILE A 64 -14.71 -4.53 10.89
CA ILE A 64 -15.14 -3.57 9.86
C ILE A 64 -15.04 -2.15 10.40
N ASP A 65 -15.51 -1.88 11.62
CA ASP A 65 -15.46 -0.54 12.22
C ASP A 65 -14.02 -0.03 12.34
N ILE A 66 -13.08 -0.87 12.78
CA ILE A 66 -11.66 -0.50 12.88
C ILE A 66 -11.04 -0.28 11.49
N VAL A 67 -11.39 -1.09 10.49
CA VAL A 67 -10.87 -0.88 9.13
C VAL A 67 -11.41 0.42 8.55
N GLN A 68 -12.72 0.65 8.67
CA GLN A 68 -13.38 1.85 8.18
C GLN A 68 -12.80 3.11 8.83
N TYR A 69 -12.52 3.06 10.13
CA TYR A 69 -11.86 4.15 10.86
C TYR A 69 -10.56 4.65 10.18
N PHE A 70 -9.71 3.73 9.71
CA PHE A 70 -8.50 4.10 8.99
C PHE A 70 -8.77 4.51 7.54
N VAL A 71 -9.73 3.88 6.87
CA VAL A 71 -10.14 4.31 5.52
C VAL A 71 -10.64 5.76 5.52
N ASP A 72 -11.41 6.15 6.53
CA ASP A 72 -11.92 7.52 6.69
C ASP A 72 -10.80 8.53 6.96
N LYS A 73 -9.65 8.09 7.49
CA LYS A 73 -8.42 8.88 7.63
C LYS A 73 -7.58 8.95 6.34
N GLY A 74 -8.05 8.37 5.24
CA GLY A 74 -7.36 8.38 3.95
C GLY A 74 -6.33 7.26 3.79
N TYR A 75 -6.46 6.17 4.53
CA TYR A 75 -5.66 4.96 4.30
C TYR A 75 -6.30 4.06 3.25
N ASN A 76 -5.47 3.42 2.43
CA ASN A 76 -5.94 2.56 1.35
C ASN A 76 -6.40 1.20 1.89
N LEU A 77 -7.68 0.86 1.65
CA LEU A 77 -8.27 -0.42 2.03
C LEU A 77 -7.52 -1.62 1.44
N ASN A 78 -7.08 -1.54 0.18
CA ASN A 78 -6.34 -2.62 -0.48
C ASN A 78 -5.01 -2.86 0.23
N TRP A 79 -4.32 -1.79 0.64
CA TRP A 79 -3.08 -1.91 1.39
C TRP A 79 -3.29 -2.64 2.72
N ILE A 80 -4.40 -2.36 3.42
CA ILE A 80 -4.75 -3.02 4.68
C ILE A 80 -5.07 -4.50 4.45
N MET A 81 -5.87 -4.81 3.44
CA MET A 81 -6.53 -6.13 3.29
C MET A 81 -5.77 -7.13 2.41
N ALA A 82 -4.92 -6.68 1.49
CA ALA A 82 -4.31 -7.55 0.48
C ALA A 82 -3.38 -8.60 1.11
N LYS A 83 -3.36 -9.82 0.57
CA LYS A 83 -2.45 -10.88 1.06
C LYS A 83 -0.97 -10.47 0.98
N ASP A 84 -0.65 -9.69 -0.05
CA ASP A 84 0.59 -8.98 -0.29
C ASP A 84 0.22 -7.54 -0.68
N ASN A 85 0.81 -6.56 0.02
CA ASN A 85 0.53 -5.13 -0.15
C ASN A 85 1.76 -4.36 -0.63
N SER A 86 2.78 -5.05 -1.17
CA SER A 86 4.03 -4.45 -1.66
C SER A 86 3.82 -3.44 -2.79
N MET A 87 2.79 -3.64 -3.62
CA MET A 87 2.45 -2.78 -4.75
C MET A 87 1.37 -1.74 -4.43
N GLU A 88 0.84 -1.76 -3.20
CA GLU A 88 -0.25 -0.87 -2.80
C GLU A 88 0.33 0.39 -2.14
N PHE A 89 -0.24 1.55 -2.47
CA PHE A 89 0.06 2.78 -1.73
C PHE A 89 -0.61 2.73 -0.36
N LYS A 90 0.10 3.15 0.69
CA LYS A 90 -0.39 3.07 2.07
C LYS A 90 -1.53 4.06 2.34
N SER A 91 -1.42 5.26 1.77
CA SER A 91 -2.45 6.29 1.83
C SER A 91 -2.97 6.59 0.43
N THR A 92 -4.25 6.94 0.32
CA THR A 92 -4.87 7.36 -0.94
C THR A 92 -4.35 8.70 -1.44
N ASN A 93 -3.76 9.52 -0.55
CA ASN A 93 -3.29 10.87 -0.86
C ASN A 93 -1.76 10.98 -1.00
N GLN A 94 -1.06 9.90 -1.38
CA GLN A 94 0.38 9.98 -1.63
C GLN A 94 0.69 10.82 -2.89
N GLN A 95 1.15 12.06 -2.67
CA GLN A 95 1.78 12.84 -3.73
C GLN A 95 3.17 12.26 -4.01
N VAL A 96 3.37 11.74 -5.21
CA VAL A 96 4.69 11.33 -5.69
C VAL A 96 5.38 12.57 -6.26
N TYR A 97 6.38 13.07 -5.54
CA TYR A 97 7.27 14.10 -6.06
C TYR A 97 8.31 13.43 -6.96
N TYR A 98 8.19 13.66 -8.28
CA TYR A 98 9.26 13.35 -9.22
C TYR A 98 10.21 14.54 -9.29
N GLU A 99 11.42 14.38 -8.75
CA GLU A 99 12.51 15.30 -9.04
C GLU A 99 13.05 14.96 -10.44
N PHE A 100 12.61 15.72 -11.43
CA PHE A 100 13.21 15.67 -12.75
C PHE A 100 14.54 16.43 -12.72
N ASP A 101 15.63 15.73 -13.02
CA ASP A 101 16.90 16.38 -13.35
C ASP A 101 16.76 17.10 -14.69
N LYS A 102 16.36 18.38 -14.59
CA LYS A 102 16.14 19.25 -15.76
C LYS A 102 17.39 19.38 -16.61
N VAL A 103 18.58 19.34 -16.00
CA VAL A 103 19.85 19.48 -16.73
C VAL A 103 20.04 18.26 -17.61
N LYS A 104 19.90 17.06 -17.04
CA LYS A 104 20.01 15.81 -17.80
C LYS A 104 18.97 15.69 -18.91
N LEU A 105 17.73 16.14 -18.67
CA LEU A 105 16.69 16.17 -19.69
C LEU A 105 17.02 17.12 -20.85
N VAL A 106 17.57 18.30 -20.56
CA VAL A 106 18.01 19.25 -21.58
C VAL A 106 19.19 18.69 -22.38
N GLU A 107 20.13 18.03 -21.71
CA GLU A 107 21.26 17.35 -22.37
C GLU A 107 20.77 16.28 -23.36
N GLN A 108 19.85 15.44 -22.92
CA GLN A 108 19.24 14.39 -23.75
C GLN A 108 18.47 14.96 -24.94
N ALA A 109 17.72 16.05 -24.74
CA ALA A 109 17.00 16.73 -25.81
C ALA A 109 17.95 17.30 -26.88
N LYS A 110 19.07 17.91 -26.47
CA LYS A 110 20.10 18.41 -27.39
C LYS A 110 20.72 17.28 -28.21
N GLN A 111 21.05 16.16 -27.57
CA GLN A 111 21.60 15.00 -28.26
C GLN A 111 20.62 14.47 -29.31
N LEU A 112 19.33 14.39 -28.98
CA LEU A 112 18.30 13.91 -29.89
C LEU A 112 18.16 14.79 -31.14
N VAL A 113 18.27 16.12 -30.97
CA VAL A 113 18.27 17.07 -32.09
C VAL A 113 19.48 16.84 -32.98
N GLN A 114 20.67 16.71 -32.38
CA GLN A 114 21.91 16.47 -33.12
C GLN A 114 21.86 15.16 -33.91
N ASP A 115 21.34 14.09 -33.30
CA ASP A 115 21.19 12.79 -33.93
C ASP A 115 20.20 12.87 -35.12
N SER A 116 19.12 13.63 -34.96
CA SER A 116 18.13 13.86 -36.04
C SER A 116 18.74 14.61 -37.22
N GLU A 117 19.55 15.63 -36.97
CA GLU A 117 20.27 16.37 -38.04
C GLU A 117 21.27 15.47 -38.78
N ASN A 118 22.00 14.63 -38.04
CA ASN A 118 22.95 13.68 -38.61
C ASN A 118 22.24 12.64 -39.48
N LEU A 119 21.07 12.16 -39.04
CA LEU A 119 20.24 11.24 -39.80
C LEU A 119 19.78 11.88 -41.12
N LEU A 120 19.27 13.12 -41.07
CA LEU A 120 18.82 13.86 -42.27
C LEU A 120 19.95 14.02 -43.29
N ARG A 121 21.14 14.43 -42.85
CA ARG A 121 22.32 14.55 -43.73
C ARG A 121 22.71 13.21 -44.36
N THR A 122 22.53 12.12 -43.63
CA THR A 122 22.85 10.76 -44.13
C THR A 122 21.86 10.35 -45.22
N ILE A 123 20.57 10.62 -45.01
CA ILE A 123 19.50 10.38 -45.99
C ILE A 123 19.77 11.19 -47.27
N GLU A 124 20.03 12.51 -47.15
CA GLU A 124 20.33 13.38 -48.30
C GLU A 124 21.50 12.86 -49.14
N LYS A 125 22.56 12.36 -48.49
CA LYS A 125 23.73 11.76 -49.16
C LYS A 125 23.44 10.41 -49.83
N THR A 126 22.41 9.68 -49.41
CA THR A 126 22.05 8.38 -50.01
C THR A 126 21.03 8.52 -51.12
N THR A 127 20.27 9.62 -51.16
CA THR A 127 19.29 9.91 -52.22
C THR A 127 19.80 10.84 -53.33
N SER A 128 20.99 11.42 -53.18
CA SER A 128 21.69 12.19 -54.23
C SER A 128 22.63 11.29 -55.02
#